data_AF-A0AAN4WEY7-F1
#
_entry.id   AF-A0AAN4WEY7-F1
#
_cell.length_a   1.000
_cell.length_b   1.000
_cell.length_c   1.000
_cell.angle_alpha   90.00
_cell.angle_beta   90.00
_cell.angle_gamma   90.00
#
_symmetry.space_group_name_H-M   'P 1'
#
loop_
_entity.id
_entity.type
_entity.pdbx_description
1 polymer ?
#
loop_
_entity_poly.entity_id
_entity_poly.type
_entity_poly.pdbx_seq_one_letter_code
_entity_poly.pdbx_strand_id
1 'polypeptide(L)'
;MIGGDVCTRSCKFCNVKTGRPAPLDPAEPENIANSVKLLGLKHAVITSVDRDDLADLGAAHWVKVIEAVKRENPETTMEVLIPDFQGRQELVQQVIDARPEVISHNLETVRELSDGVRSRAKYDISLQVIRQVSESGIVSKSGIMLGLGETREQILQTMDDLLAVGCKVMTIGQYLQPSEANLEVKEYVTPETFKEYERIGLEKGFRYVESGPLVRSSYHAEKHVR
;
A
#
# COMPACT_ATOMS: atom_id res chain seq x y z
N MET A 1 5.99 10.61 1.03
CA MET A 1 4.81 10.64 0.14
C MET A 1 5.16 11.51 -1.04
N ILE A 2 4.95 11.04 -2.26
CA ILE A 2 5.26 11.75 -3.51
C ILE A 2 3.97 12.18 -4.23
N GLY A 3 4.09 13.09 -5.19
CA GLY A 3 2.97 13.56 -6.01
C GLY A 3 2.08 14.62 -5.35
N GLY A 4 2.53 15.18 -4.21
CA GLY A 4 1.83 16.22 -3.44
C GLY A 4 1.11 15.70 -2.19
N ASP A 5 0.33 16.58 -1.55
CA ASP A 5 -0.50 16.30 -0.35
C ASP A 5 -2.01 16.33 -0.63
N VAL A 6 -2.41 16.48 -1.90
CA VAL A 6 -3.80 16.51 -2.37
C VAL A 6 -4.03 15.34 -3.32
N CYS A 7 -5.02 14.52 -3.01
CA CYS A 7 -5.38 13.32 -3.76
C CYS A 7 -6.60 13.56 -4.68
N THR A 8 -6.62 12.95 -5.86
CA THR A 8 -7.79 12.98 -6.75
C THR A 8 -8.94 12.08 -6.28
N ARG A 9 -8.72 11.30 -5.22
CA ARG A 9 -9.67 10.35 -4.63
C ARG A 9 -10.04 10.73 -3.20
N SER A 10 -11.20 10.26 -2.75
CA SER A 10 -11.82 10.59 -1.45
C SER A 10 -12.17 9.34 -0.64
N CYS A 11 -11.19 8.45 -0.46
CA CYS A 11 -11.38 7.26 0.38
C CYS A 11 -11.77 7.67 1.81
N LYS A 12 -12.87 7.14 2.33
CA LYS A 12 -13.52 7.67 3.54
C LYS A 12 -12.75 7.40 4.84
N PHE A 13 -11.76 6.51 4.79
CA PHE A 13 -10.85 6.23 5.90
C PHE A 13 -9.60 7.13 5.91
N CYS A 14 -9.29 7.78 4.77
CA CYS A 14 -7.99 8.40 4.55
C CYS A 14 -7.97 9.84 5.08
N ASN A 15 -6.81 10.27 5.60
CA ASN A 15 -6.59 11.63 6.11
C ASN A 15 -5.95 12.57 5.07
N VAL A 16 -5.67 12.09 3.87
CA VAL A 16 -5.12 12.93 2.80
C VAL A 16 -6.22 13.83 2.24
N LYS A 17 -5.91 15.11 1.99
CA LYS A 17 -6.87 16.07 1.45
C LYS A 17 -7.31 15.62 0.06
N THR A 18 -8.61 15.66 -0.22
CA THR A 18 -9.11 15.46 -1.58
C THR A 18 -9.22 16.80 -2.31
N GLY A 19 -8.83 16.83 -3.58
CA GLY A 19 -8.99 18.02 -4.42
C GLY A 19 -8.31 17.88 -5.77
N ARG A 20 -8.04 19.03 -6.40
CA ARG A 20 -7.21 19.09 -7.61
C ARG A 20 -5.74 19.27 -7.19
N PRO A 21 -4.85 18.32 -7.48
CA PRO A 21 -3.44 18.45 -7.14
C PRO A 21 -2.75 19.56 -7.94
N ALA A 22 -1.64 20.06 -7.41
CA ALA A 22 -0.70 20.87 -8.19
C ALA A 22 0.00 20.03 -9.28
N PRO A 23 0.61 20.66 -10.30
CA PRO A 23 1.52 19.96 -11.20
C PRO A 23 2.59 19.21 -10.41
N LEU A 24 3.03 18.06 -10.93
CA LEU A 24 4.16 17.33 -10.34
C LEU A 24 5.40 18.23 -10.31
N ASP A 25 6.10 18.24 -9.18
CA ASP A 25 7.38 18.91 -9.04
C ASP A 25 8.48 18.08 -9.75
N PRO A 26 9.10 18.59 -10.82
CA PRO A 26 10.18 17.88 -11.53
C PRO A 26 11.41 17.59 -10.65
N ALA A 27 11.60 18.34 -9.56
CA ALA A 27 12.70 18.14 -8.63
C ALA A 27 12.39 17.12 -7.52
N GLU A 28 11.13 16.68 -7.37
CA GLU A 28 10.72 15.74 -6.32
C GLU A 28 11.57 14.44 -6.30
N PRO A 29 11.90 13.79 -7.44
CA PRO A 29 12.75 12.60 -7.44
C PRO A 29 14.11 12.80 -6.77
N GLU A 30 14.83 13.85 -7.14
CA GLU A 30 16.15 14.16 -6.58
C GLU A 30 16.03 14.61 -5.11
N ASN A 31 14.99 15.36 -4.77
CA ASN A 31 14.75 15.80 -3.39
C ASN A 31 14.50 14.61 -2.45
N ILE A 32 13.74 13.60 -2.90
CA ILE A 32 13.50 12.37 -2.15
C ILE A 32 14.80 11.57 -2.01
N ALA A 33 15.55 11.37 -3.09
CA ALA A 33 16.82 10.66 -3.07
C ALA A 33 17.84 11.30 -2.12
N ASN A 34 17.94 12.64 -2.14
CA ASN A 34 18.78 13.40 -1.22
C ASN A 34 18.32 13.28 0.24
N SER A 35 17.00 13.26 0.49
CA SER A 35 16.47 13.08 1.84
C SER A 35 16.79 11.70 2.41
N VAL A 36 16.67 10.64 1.59
CA VAL A 36 17.08 9.27 1.96
C VAL A 36 18.55 9.22 2.35
N LYS A 37 19.41 9.87 1.56
CA LYS A 37 20.86 9.96 1.77
C LYS A 37 21.21 10.71 3.04
N LEU A 38 20.64 11.90 3.22
CA LEU A 38 20.90 12.78 4.36
C LEU A 38 20.53 12.12 5.69
N LEU A 39 19.43 11.36 5.71
CA LEU A 39 18.97 10.63 6.89
C LEU A 39 19.71 9.29 7.09
N GLY A 40 20.49 8.83 6.11
CA GLY A 40 21.21 7.56 6.17
C GLY A 40 20.30 6.35 6.29
N LEU A 41 19.15 6.36 5.60
CA LEU A 41 18.15 5.30 5.73
C LEU A 41 18.65 3.99 5.11
N LYS A 42 18.50 2.88 5.86
CA LYS A 42 18.80 1.52 5.36
C LYS A 42 17.66 0.93 4.52
N HIS A 43 16.43 1.34 4.84
CA HIS A 43 15.22 0.93 4.14
C HIS A 43 14.31 2.15 4.01
N ALA A 44 13.79 2.41 2.81
CA ALA A 44 12.88 3.52 2.53
C ALA A 44 11.52 2.99 2.05
N VAL A 45 10.44 3.46 2.67
CA VAL A 45 9.07 3.20 2.19
C VAL A 45 8.55 4.46 1.51
N ILE A 46 8.22 4.36 0.22
CA ILE A 46 7.70 5.47 -0.57
C ILE A 46 6.24 5.17 -0.92
N THR A 47 5.39 6.18 -0.86
CA THR A 47 3.97 6.10 -1.26
C THR A 47 3.55 7.38 -1.98
N SER A 48 2.40 7.38 -2.64
CA SER A 48 1.87 8.55 -3.34
C SER A 48 0.40 8.78 -3.02
N VAL A 49 -0.07 9.98 -3.35
CA VAL A 49 -1.50 10.22 -3.60
C VAL A 49 -1.90 9.62 -4.96
N ASP A 50 -3.21 9.45 -5.20
CA ASP A 50 -3.71 9.13 -6.54
C ASP A 50 -3.66 10.38 -7.44
N ARG A 51 -3.24 10.18 -8.69
CA ARG A 51 -3.07 11.22 -9.72
C ARG A 51 -3.92 10.95 -10.95
N ASP A 52 -5.23 10.76 -10.74
CA ASP A 52 -6.18 10.54 -11.84
C ASP A 52 -6.29 11.75 -12.81
N ASP A 53 -5.65 12.88 -12.48
CA ASP A 53 -5.52 14.06 -13.32
C ASP A 53 -4.45 13.92 -14.42
N LEU A 54 -3.57 12.93 -14.33
CA LEU A 54 -2.49 12.67 -15.28
C LEU A 54 -2.83 11.51 -16.23
N ALA A 55 -2.37 11.59 -17.48
CA ALA A 55 -2.65 10.59 -18.50
C ALA A 55 -2.05 9.20 -18.19
N ASP A 56 -0.94 9.17 -17.44
CA ASP A 56 -0.24 7.97 -16.98
C ASP A 56 -0.47 7.69 -15.48
N LEU A 57 -1.41 8.39 -14.85
CA LEU A 57 -1.74 8.26 -13.43
C LEU A 57 -0.54 8.44 -12.48
N GLY A 58 0.52 9.13 -12.95
CA GLY A 58 1.76 9.36 -12.20
C GLY A 58 2.79 8.23 -12.25
N ALA A 59 2.58 7.19 -13.06
CA ALA A 59 3.49 6.04 -13.15
C ALA A 59 4.92 6.43 -13.59
N ALA A 60 5.08 7.32 -14.56
CA ALA A 60 6.41 7.77 -14.98
C ALA A 60 7.13 8.56 -13.87
N HIS A 61 6.39 9.21 -12.97
CA HIS A 61 6.94 9.91 -11.83
C HIS A 61 7.44 8.93 -10.77
N TRP A 62 6.69 7.86 -10.51
CA TRP A 62 7.12 6.74 -9.67
C TRP A 62 8.46 6.17 -10.13
N VAL A 63 8.60 5.89 -11.44
CA VAL A 63 9.86 5.38 -12.02
C VAL A 63 11.02 6.32 -11.74
N LYS A 64 10.85 7.62 -12.01
CA LYS A 64 11.91 8.62 -11.77
C LYS A 64 12.36 8.67 -10.31
N VAL A 65 11.41 8.60 -9.37
CA VAL A 65 11.72 8.58 -7.92
C VAL A 65 12.51 7.31 -7.55
N ILE A 66 12.06 6.15 -8.01
CA ILE A 66 12.72 4.86 -7.74
C ILE A 66 14.16 4.86 -8.28
N GLU A 67 14.35 5.30 -9.53
CA GLU A 67 15.66 5.36 -10.18
C GLU A 67 16.60 6.37 -9.49
N ALA A 68 16.09 7.55 -9.10
CA ALA A 68 16.89 8.54 -8.38
C ALA A 68 17.34 8.03 -7.02
N VAL A 69 16.44 7.39 -6.26
CA VAL A 69 16.78 6.81 -4.94
C VAL A 69 17.82 5.72 -5.08
N LYS A 70 17.65 4.77 -6.02
CA LYS A 70 18.62 3.70 -6.26
C LYS A 70 19.98 4.22 -6.73
N ARG A 71 20.01 5.26 -7.58
CA ARG A 71 21.25 5.86 -8.08
C ARG A 71 22.05 6.54 -6.95
N GLU A 72 21.38 7.32 -6.11
CA GLU A 72 22.04 8.07 -5.04
C GLU A 72 22.31 7.24 -3.77
N ASN A 73 21.53 6.17 -3.57
CA ASN A 73 21.54 5.34 -2.35
C ASN A 73 21.59 3.84 -2.71
N PRO A 74 22.66 3.35 -3.37
CA PRO A 74 22.71 1.99 -3.91
C PRO A 74 22.60 0.87 -2.85
N GLU A 75 22.92 1.18 -1.59
CA GLU A 75 22.84 0.23 -0.46
C GLU A 75 21.49 0.28 0.28
N THR A 76 20.63 1.25 -0.04
CA THR A 76 19.31 1.41 0.59
C THR A 76 18.29 0.53 -0.13
N THR A 77 17.61 -0.31 0.63
CA THR A 77 16.49 -1.10 0.12
C THR A 77 15.20 -0.26 0.12
N MET A 78 14.23 -0.63 -0.70
CA MET A 78 13.04 0.18 -0.92
C MET A 78 11.77 -0.66 -1.06
N GLU A 79 10.72 -0.22 -0.35
CA GLU A 79 9.34 -0.63 -0.56
C GLU A 79 8.57 0.52 -1.21
N VAL A 80 7.77 0.22 -2.23
CA VAL A 80 6.86 1.19 -2.85
C VAL A 80 5.41 0.79 -2.62
N LEU A 81 4.63 1.63 -1.95
CA LEU A 81 3.19 1.48 -1.76
C LEU A 81 2.45 2.28 -2.84
N ILE A 82 2.03 1.58 -3.89
CA ILE A 82 1.49 2.14 -5.12
C ILE A 82 -0.05 2.24 -5.12
N PRO A 83 -0.63 3.20 -5.86
CA PRO A 83 -2.05 3.18 -6.19
C PRO A 83 -2.39 2.01 -7.12
N ASP A 84 -3.68 1.85 -7.45
CA ASP A 84 -4.14 0.78 -8.36
C ASP A 84 -3.88 1.05 -9.85
N PHE A 85 -3.46 2.28 -10.19
CA PHE A 85 -3.35 2.76 -11.58
C PHE A 85 -4.60 2.43 -12.44
N GLN A 86 -5.78 2.39 -11.82
CA GLN A 86 -7.05 1.99 -12.42
C GLN A 86 -7.00 0.60 -13.12
N GLY A 87 -6.09 -0.28 -12.70
CA GLY A 87 -5.88 -1.61 -13.29
C GLY A 87 -5.14 -1.61 -14.63
N ARG A 88 -4.56 -0.47 -15.04
CA ARG A 88 -3.77 -0.37 -16.28
C ARG A 88 -2.44 -1.09 -16.13
N GLN A 89 -2.39 -2.32 -16.64
CA GLN A 89 -1.25 -3.22 -16.48
C GLN A 89 0.07 -2.63 -16.97
N GLU A 90 0.04 -1.82 -18.03
CA GLU A 90 1.22 -1.15 -18.59
C GLU A 90 1.81 -0.10 -17.64
N LEU A 91 1.00 0.49 -16.76
CA LEU A 91 1.45 1.46 -15.77
C LEU A 91 2.04 0.76 -14.54
N VAL A 92 1.41 -0.34 -14.10
CA VAL A 92 1.95 -1.22 -13.06
C VAL A 92 3.31 -1.79 -13.51
N GLN A 93 3.42 -2.19 -14.79
CA GLN A 93 4.63 -2.77 -15.35
C GLN A 93 5.82 -1.80 -15.29
N GLN A 94 5.59 -0.50 -15.53
CA GLN A 94 6.65 0.51 -15.42
C GLN A 94 7.28 0.54 -14.03
N VAL A 95 6.47 0.43 -12.96
CA VAL A 95 6.98 0.40 -11.58
C VAL A 95 7.72 -0.91 -11.28
N ILE A 96 7.22 -2.04 -11.79
CA ILE A 96 7.89 -3.34 -11.71
C ILE A 96 9.26 -3.29 -12.40
N ASP A 97 9.34 -2.70 -13.58
CA ASP A 97 10.57 -2.59 -14.38
C ASP A 97 11.63 -1.70 -13.70
N ALA A 98 11.21 -0.78 -12.82
CA ALA A 98 12.10 0.00 -11.97
C ALA A 98 12.68 -0.80 -10.77
N ARG A 99 12.23 -2.05 -10.59
CA ARG A 99 12.76 -3.08 -9.67
C ARG A 99 12.93 -2.65 -8.20
N PRO A 100 11.95 -2.03 -7.54
CA PRO A 100 11.98 -1.90 -6.08
C PRO A 100 12.03 -3.30 -5.42
N GLU A 101 12.53 -3.39 -4.20
CA GLU A 101 12.68 -4.68 -3.52
C GLU A 101 11.32 -5.25 -3.06
N VAL A 102 10.37 -4.38 -2.71
CA VAL A 102 8.99 -4.75 -2.34
C VAL A 102 8.02 -3.79 -3.05
N ILE A 103 6.93 -4.33 -3.59
CA ILE A 103 5.80 -3.53 -4.08
C ILE A 103 4.57 -3.88 -3.25
N SER A 104 4.01 -2.85 -2.61
CA SER A 104 2.82 -2.92 -1.80
C SER A 104 1.64 -2.30 -2.54
N HIS A 105 0.48 -2.96 -2.48
CA HIS A 105 -0.80 -2.37 -2.87
C HIS A 105 -1.90 -2.85 -1.90
N ASN A 106 -2.51 -1.92 -1.17
CA ASN A 106 -3.43 -2.27 -0.10
C ASN A 106 -4.87 -2.50 -0.59
N LEU A 107 -5.49 -3.56 -0.06
CA LEU A 107 -6.94 -3.77 -0.17
C LEU A 107 -7.73 -2.87 0.79
N GLU A 108 -7.12 -2.46 1.89
CA GLU A 108 -7.64 -1.59 2.96
C GLU A 108 -8.77 -2.20 3.79
N THR A 109 -9.65 -2.98 3.20
CA THR A 109 -10.77 -3.64 3.87
C THR A 109 -11.21 -4.89 3.10
N VAL A 110 -12.26 -5.56 3.58
CA VAL A 110 -12.86 -6.74 2.96
C VAL A 110 -13.71 -6.38 1.72
N ARG A 111 -14.01 -7.37 0.90
CA ARG A 111 -14.73 -7.22 -0.38
C ARG A 111 -16.06 -6.46 -0.22
N GLU A 112 -16.84 -6.80 0.79
CA GLU A 112 -18.17 -6.27 1.05
C GLU A 112 -18.16 -4.79 1.43
N LEU A 113 -17.07 -4.33 2.07
CA LEU A 113 -16.93 -2.95 2.53
C LEU A 113 -16.17 -2.06 1.53
N SER A 114 -15.45 -2.67 0.57
CA SER A 114 -14.55 -1.94 -0.34
C SER A 114 -15.21 -0.74 -1.01
N ASP A 115 -16.41 -0.89 -1.57
CA ASP A 115 -17.11 0.21 -2.27
C ASP A 115 -17.64 1.29 -1.32
N GLY A 116 -17.88 0.93 -0.05
CA GLY A 116 -18.29 1.87 0.98
C GLY A 116 -17.13 2.67 1.57
N VAL A 117 -15.93 2.07 1.59
CA VAL A 117 -14.71 2.58 2.23
C VAL A 117 -13.80 3.31 1.24
N ARG A 118 -13.63 2.76 0.02
CA ARG A 118 -12.72 3.24 -1.03
C ARG A 118 -13.53 3.94 -2.11
N SER A 119 -13.11 5.13 -2.52
CA SER A 119 -13.93 6.00 -3.39
C SER A 119 -14.00 5.54 -4.85
N ARG A 120 -12.89 5.05 -5.42
CA ARG A 120 -12.82 4.60 -6.83
C ARG A 120 -12.24 3.20 -6.99
N ALA A 121 -11.31 2.82 -6.12
CA ALA A 121 -10.62 1.55 -6.20
C ALA A 121 -11.61 0.39 -6.01
N LYS A 122 -11.46 -0.65 -6.85
CA LYS A 122 -12.27 -1.87 -6.80
C LYS A 122 -11.44 -3.03 -6.25
N TYR A 123 -12.07 -3.87 -5.45
CA TYR A 123 -11.42 -5.00 -4.80
C TYR A 123 -10.72 -5.92 -5.80
N ASP A 124 -11.41 -6.35 -6.86
CA ASP A 124 -10.84 -7.24 -7.88
C ASP A 124 -9.74 -6.57 -8.73
N ILE A 125 -9.85 -5.27 -9.00
CA ILE A 125 -8.77 -4.52 -9.67
C ILE A 125 -7.51 -4.51 -8.79
N SER A 126 -7.69 -4.30 -7.49
CA SER A 126 -6.57 -4.30 -6.54
C SER A 126 -5.90 -5.68 -6.46
N LEU A 127 -6.69 -6.76 -6.47
CA LEU A 127 -6.17 -8.13 -6.56
C LEU A 127 -5.41 -8.38 -7.87
N GLN A 128 -5.87 -7.84 -9.01
CA GLN A 128 -5.16 -7.94 -10.28
C GLN A 128 -3.80 -7.23 -10.26
N VAL A 129 -3.72 -6.05 -9.64
CA VAL A 129 -2.44 -5.34 -9.46
C VAL A 129 -1.48 -6.18 -8.61
N ILE A 130 -1.94 -6.73 -7.49
CA ILE A 130 -1.13 -7.58 -6.61
C ILE A 130 -0.66 -8.84 -7.33
N ARG A 131 -1.55 -9.47 -8.13
CA ARG A 131 -1.22 -10.63 -8.98
C ARG A 131 -0.07 -10.31 -9.93
N GLN A 132 -0.17 -9.20 -10.67
CA GLN A 132 0.85 -8.80 -11.64
C GLN A 132 2.21 -8.59 -10.95
N VAL A 133 2.22 -7.95 -9.78
CA VAL A 133 3.44 -7.79 -8.97
C VAL A 133 4.00 -9.16 -8.56
N SER A 134 3.17 -10.05 -8.04
CA SER A 134 3.61 -11.37 -7.60
C SER A 134 4.21 -12.20 -8.74
N GLU A 135 3.56 -12.19 -9.91
CA GLU A 135 4.01 -12.90 -11.11
C GLU A 135 5.34 -12.34 -11.68
N SER A 136 5.70 -11.09 -11.36
CA SER A 136 6.99 -10.50 -11.73
C SER A 136 8.19 -11.03 -10.93
N GLY A 137 7.93 -11.72 -9.81
CA GLY A 137 8.95 -12.20 -8.89
C GLY A 137 9.39 -11.20 -7.81
N ILE A 138 8.91 -9.94 -7.86
CA ILE A 138 9.06 -8.98 -6.76
C ILE A 138 8.19 -9.40 -5.57
N VAL A 139 8.62 -9.11 -4.35
CA VAL A 139 7.81 -9.37 -3.15
C VAL A 139 6.56 -8.48 -3.18
N SER A 140 5.40 -9.09 -3.39
CA SER A 140 4.09 -8.44 -3.31
C SER A 140 3.57 -8.41 -1.87
N LYS A 141 3.08 -7.25 -1.46
CA LYS A 141 2.54 -7.00 -0.11
C LYS A 141 1.19 -6.29 -0.17
N SER A 142 0.33 -6.57 0.80
CA SER A 142 -0.95 -5.90 0.96
C SER A 142 -1.34 -5.78 2.43
N GLY A 143 -2.42 -5.06 2.70
CA GLY A 143 -2.90 -4.85 4.05
C GLY A 143 -4.37 -4.47 4.11
N ILE A 144 -4.94 -4.69 5.29
CA ILE A 144 -6.29 -4.26 5.66
C ILE A 144 -6.27 -3.57 7.03
N MET A 145 -7.25 -2.70 7.25
CA MET A 145 -7.55 -2.15 8.56
C MET A 145 -8.79 -2.84 9.12
N LEU A 146 -8.76 -3.14 10.41
CA LEU A 146 -9.88 -3.69 11.16
C LEU A 146 -10.62 -2.61 11.94
N GLY A 147 -11.87 -2.87 12.29
CA GLY A 147 -12.76 -1.95 13.00
C GLY A 147 -13.64 -1.10 12.09
N LEU A 148 -13.79 -1.48 10.81
CA LEU A 148 -14.68 -0.83 9.84
C LEU A 148 -16.06 -1.50 9.76
N GLY A 149 -16.24 -2.64 10.44
CA GLY A 149 -17.47 -3.43 10.47
C GLY A 149 -17.38 -4.76 9.72
N GLU A 150 -16.18 -5.16 9.32
CA GLU A 150 -15.89 -6.45 8.73
C GLU A 150 -16.10 -7.61 9.72
N THR A 151 -16.53 -8.78 9.23
CA THR A 151 -16.62 -9.98 10.07
C THR A 151 -15.36 -10.83 9.96
N ARG A 152 -15.18 -11.73 10.93
CA ARG A 152 -14.09 -12.71 10.93
C ARG A 152 -14.04 -13.50 9.62
N GLU A 153 -15.17 -13.99 9.14
CA GLU A 153 -15.25 -14.80 7.91
C GLU A 153 -14.78 -14.01 6.69
N GLN A 154 -15.14 -12.73 6.60
CA GLN A 154 -14.73 -11.83 5.53
C GLN A 154 -13.22 -11.54 5.57
N ILE A 155 -12.65 -11.39 6.77
CA ILE A 155 -11.19 -11.25 6.97
C ILE A 155 -10.48 -12.51 6.49
N LEU A 156 -10.96 -13.70 6.89
CA LEU A 156 -10.36 -14.97 6.49
C LEU A 156 -10.47 -15.21 4.98
N GLN A 157 -11.59 -14.84 4.36
CA GLN A 157 -11.74 -14.88 2.91
C GLN A 157 -10.78 -13.91 2.22
N THR A 158 -10.55 -12.72 2.79
CA THR A 158 -9.58 -11.75 2.26
C THR A 158 -8.15 -12.28 2.32
N MET A 159 -7.79 -13.04 3.37
CA MET A 159 -6.52 -13.77 3.42
C MET A 159 -6.39 -14.77 2.26
N ASP A 160 -7.46 -15.54 2.01
CA ASP A 160 -7.48 -16.54 0.94
C ASP A 160 -7.40 -15.89 -0.45
N ASP A 161 -8.11 -14.78 -0.67
CA ASP A 161 -8.09 -14.01 -1.91
C ASP A 161 -6.67 -13.44 -2.19
N LEU A 162 -6.00 -12.92 -1.16
CA LEU A 162 -4.63 -12.41 -1.26
C LEU A 162 -3.62 -13.54 -1.57
N LEU A 163 -3.74 -14.69 -0.92
CA LEU A 163 -2.87 -15.84 -1.19
C LEU A 163 -3.10 -16.39 -2.60
N ALA A 164 -4.34 -16.39 -3.09
CA ALA A 164 -4.70 -16.85 -4.44
C ALA A 164 -4.09 -15.99 -5.57
N VAL A 165 -3.71 -14.74 -5.27
CA VAL A 165 -2.96 -13.86 -6.18
C VAL A 165 -1.46 -13.82 -5.88
N GLY A 166 -0.98 -14.70 -5.01
CA GLY A 166 0.44 -14.84 -4.69
C GLY A 166 1.00 -13.76 -3.77
N CYS A 167 0.15 -13.03 -3.03
CA CYS A 167 0.61 -12.07 -2.03
C CYS A 167 1.46 -12.77 -0.96
N LYS A 168 2.61 -12.19 -0.60
CA LYS A 168 3.57 -12.82 0.32
C LYS A 168 3.54 -12.21 1.71
N VAL A 169 3.17 -10.95 1.82
CA VAL A 169 3.18 -10.20 3.07
C VAL A 169 1.83 -9.56 3.31
N MET A 170 1.28 -9.77 4.50
CA MET A 170 0.03 -9.15 4.93
C MET A 170 0.25 -8.28 6.17
N THR A 171 -0.29 -7.07 6.15
CA THR A 171 -0.37 -6.22 7.35
C THR A 171 -1.82 -6.06 7.81
N ILE A 172 -2.07 -6.21 9.11
CA ILE A 172 -3.40 -6.08 9.71
C ILE A 172 -3.31 -5.08 10.87
N GLY A 173 -3.96 -3.92 10.70
CA GLY A 173 -3.90 -2.83 11.67
C GLY A 173 -5.27 -2.39 12.17
N GLN A 174 -5.36 -1.66 13.29
CA GLN A 174 -6.60 -1.01 13.70
C GLN A 174 -6.85 0.25 12.85
N TYR A 175 -8.06 0.38 12.32
CA TYR A 175 -8.56 1.63 11.78
C TYR A 175 -8.72 2.66 12.92
N LEU A 176 -8.07 3.80 12.76
CA LEU A 176 -8.22 4.95 13.64
C LEU A 176 -8.82 6.08 12.81
N GLN A 177 -9.99 6.55 13.24
CA GLN A 177 -10.72 7.63 12.57
C GLN A 177 -9.88 8.91 12.57
N PRO A 178 -9.50 9.45 11.39
CA PRO A 178 -8.68 10.67 11.35
C PRO A 178 -9.40 11.94 11.81
N SER A 179 -10.69 12.05 11.47
CA SER A 179 -11.55 13.17 11.83
C SER A 179 -13.02 12.74 11.87
N GLU A 180 -13.90 13.57 12.45
CA GLU A 180 -15.34 13.30 12.51
C GLU A 180 -16.01 13.14 11.13
N ALA A 181 -15.40 13.68 10.07
CA ALA A 181 -15.90 13.55 8.70
C ALA A 181 -15.56 12.19 8.06
N ASN A 182 -14.65 11.42 8.65
CA ASN A 182 -14.28 10.08 8.20
C ASN A 182 -15.22 9.02 8.76
N LEU A 183 -15.10 7.78 8.25
CA LEU A 183 -15.88 6.65 8.78
C LEU A 183 -15.68 6.51 10.29
N GLU A 184 -16.77 6.22 11.00
CA GLU A 184 -16.72 5.88 12.42
C GLU A 184 -16.02 4.54 12.63
N VAL A 185 -15.30 4.42 13.74
CA VAL A 185 -14.79 3.13 14.20
C VAL A 185 -15.98 2.29 14.69
N LYS A 186 -16.17 1.10 14.11
CA LYS A 186 -17.22 0.16 14.52
C LYS A 186 -16.78 -0.76 15.66
N GLU A 187 -15.50 -1.08 15.71
CA GLU A 187 -14.92 -1.93 16.75
C GLU A 187 -13.46 -1.56 17.02
N TYR A 188 -13.06 -1.61 18.29
CA TYR A 188 -11.65 -1.62 18.69
C TYR A 188 -11.23 -3.07 18.95
N VAL A 189 -10.51 -3.65 18.01
CA VAL A 189 -10.11 -5.05 18.03
C VAL A 189 -9.05 -5.28 19.11
N THR A 190 -9.20 -6.37 19.88
CA THR A 190 -8.29 -6.67 20.98
C THR A 190 -6.92 -7.15 20.46
N PRO A 191 -5.82 -6.93 21.22
CA PRO A 191 -4.50 -7.46 20.87
C PRO A 191 -4.49 -8.99 20.66
N GLU A 192 -5.31 -9.73 21.41
CA GLU A 192 -5.45 -11.19 21.29
C GLU A 192 -6.01 -11.59 19.92
N THR A 193 -7.01 -10.88 19.43
CA THR A 193 -7.60 -11.11 18.10
C THR A 193 -6.59 -10.81 16.99
N PHE A 194 -5.79 -9.74 17.11
CA PHE A 194 -4.70 -9.48 16.15
C PHE A 194 -3.68 -10.62 16.12
N LYS A 195 -3.23 -11.11 17.29
CA LYS A 195 -2.32 -12.27 17.39
C LYS A 195 -2.93 -13.53 16.78
N GLU A 196 -4.24 -13.70 16.92
CA GLU A 196 -4.93 -14.82 16.30
C GLU A 196 -4.87 -14.73 14.76
N TYR A 197 -5.14 -13.55 14.18
CA TYR A 197 -5.02 -13.35 12.74
C TYR A 197 -3.60 -13.48 12.22
N GLU A 198 -2.60 -13.10 13.01
CA GLU A 198 -1.19 -13.35 12.70
C GLU A 198 -0.92 -14.84 12.52
N ARG A 199 -1.29 -15.64 13.53
CA ARG A 199 -1.14 -17.09 13.53
C ARG A 199 -1.87 -17.72 12.34
N ILE A 200 -3.13 -17.34 12.12
CA ILE A 200 -3.94 -17.88 11.02
C ILE A 200 -3.33 -17.52 9.66
N GLY A 201 -2.89 -16.27 9.46
CA GLY A 201 -2.27 -15.87 8.20
C GLY A 201 -0.98 -16.63 7.90
N LEU A 202 -0.13 -16.84 8.91
CA LEU A 202 1.07 -17.66 8.79
C LEU A 202 0.75 -19.13 8.49
N GLU A 203 -0.25 -19.71 9.18
CA GLU A 203 -0.72 -21.09 8.93
C GLU A 203 -1.31 -21.27 7.53
N LYS A 204 -2.01 -20.27 6.99
CA LYS A 204 -2.53 -20.28 5.62
C LYS A 204 -1.44 -20.20 4.56
N GLY A 205 -0.28 -19.62 4.89
CA GLY A 205 0.90 -19.63 4.01
C GLY A 205 1.46 -18.26 3.62
N PHE A 206 1.04 -17.16 4.27
CA PHE A 206 1.77 -15.91 4.13
C PHE A 206 3.20 -16.08 4.65
N ARG A 207 4.15 -15.44 3.98
CA ARG A 207 5.55 -15.48 4.41
C ARG A 207 5.77 -14.61 5.66
N TYR A 208 5.11 -13.46 5.68
CA TYR A 208 5.14 -12.52 6.80
C TYR A 208 3.73 -12.01 7.06
N VAL A 209 3.37 -11.93 8.34
CA VAL A 209 2.15 -11.28 8.79
C VAL A 209 2.51 -10.34 9.92
N GLU A 210 2.31 -9.05 9.74
CA GLU A 210 2.42 -8.06 10.82
C GLU A 210 0.99 -7.71 11.24
N SER A 211 0.60 -8.07 12.47
CA SER A 211 -0.78 -7.92 12.93
C SER A 211 -0.82 -7.30 14.33
N GLY A 212 -1.45 -6.14 14.47
CA GLY A 212 -1.53 -5.46 15.75
C GLY A 212 -2.21 -4.10 15.68
N PRO A 213 -2.66 -3.53 16.81
CA PRO A 213 -3.45 -2.30 16.81
C PRO A 213 -2.74 -1.12 16.13
N LEU A 214 -1.43 -0.97 16.34
CA LEU A 214 -0.64 0.13 15.79
C LEU A 214 0.10 -0.24 14.50
N VAL A 215 -0.12 -1.44 13.96
CA VAL A 215 0.47 -1.82 12.68
C VAL A 215 -0.06 -0.91 11.58
N ARG A 216 0.85 -0.52 10.70
CA ARG A 216 0.63 0.24 9.48
C ARG A 216 1.38 -0.45 8.35
N SER A 217 1.05 -0.15 7.11
CA SER A 217 1.70 -0.79 5.95
C SER A 217 3.22 -0.70 6.00
N SER A 218 3.80 0.38 6.52
CA SER A 218 5.26 0.57 6.60
C SER A 218 5.91 0.02 7.88
N TYR A 219 5.16 -0.55 8.81
CA TYR A 219 5.70 -1.08 10.07
C TYR A 219 6.59 -2.31 9.81
N HIS A 220 7.81 -2.30 10.36
CA HIS A 220 8.85 -3.33 10.16
C HIS A 220 9.11 -3.71 8.68
N ALA A 221 8.90 -2.76 7.75
CA ALA A 221 8.98 -3.01 6.31
C ALA A 221 10.32 -3.61 5.86
N GLU A 222 11.41 -3.28 6.57
CA GLU A 222 12.77 -3.79 6.30
C GLU A 222 12.88 -5.32 6.37
N LYS A 223 12.00 -5.99 7.13
CA LYS A 223 11.99 -7.45 7.28
C LYS A 223 11.43 -8.17 6.06
N HIS A 224 10.71 -7.46 5.18
CA HIS A 224 9.96 -8.04 4.07
C HIS A 224 10.76 -8.13 2.76
N VAL A 225 11.96 -7.53 2.72
CA VAL A 225 12.81 -7.45 1.52
C VAL A 225 13.35 -8.81 1.07
N ARG A 226 13.45 -9.79 1.98
CA ARG A 226 14.13 -11.06 1.72
C ARG A 226 13.27 -12.26 1.95
#